data_AF-A0A2A7WXQ3-F1
#
_entry.id   AF-A0A2A7WXQ3-F1
#
_cell.length_a   1.000
_cell.length_b   1.000
_cell.length_c   1.000
_cell.angle_alpha   90.00
_cell.angle_beta   90.00
_cell.angle_gamma   90.00
#
_symmetry.space_group_name_H-M   'P 1'
#
loop_
_entity.id
_entity.type
_entity.pdbx_description
1 polymer ?
#
loop_
_entity_poly.entity_id
_entity_poly.type
_entity_poly.pdbx_seq_one_letter_code
_entity_poly.pdbx_strand_id
1 'polypeptide(L)'
;MLKLIFFSIISIIGISLIMYIYVFFMLSNPEKKIKIDEQEISTKLTSINQMILIPTDFEVSEVYLLDDSFTSPHVEVNLSHEIKISVFKSIDLSYEGGKYVRAKVLNNINIEEYQTKDKRIIYIFNVDGLNYLYIFHEPYRKSIDEYLSKI
;
A
#
# COMPACT_ATOMS: atom_id res chain seq x y z
N MET A 1 56.98 -1.99 0.12
CA MET A 1 55.74 -2.79 0.23
C MET A 1 54.70 -2.19 1.18
N LEU A 2 55.06 -1.78 2.41
CA LEU A 2 54.10 -1.28 3.41
C LEU A 2 53.24 -0.08 2.95
N LYS A 3 53.83 0.90 2.25
CA LYS A 3 53.11 2.06 1.71
C LYS A 3 52.05 1.68 0.67
N LEU A 4 52.32 0.68 -0.16
CA LEU A 4 51.40 0.24 -1.23
C LEU A 4 50.15 -0.44 -0.63
N ILE A 5 50.35 -1.22 0.43
CA ILE A 5 49.28 -1.87 1.20
C ILE A 5 48.42 -0.81 1.89
N PHE A 6 49.05 0.23 2.46
CA PHE A 6 48.35 1.33 3.11
C PHE A 6 47.44 2.12 2.15
N PHE A 7 47.94 2.46 0.96
CA PHE A 7 47.13 3.13 -0.07
C PHE A 7 45.98 2.25 -0.58
N SER A 8 46.20 0.94 -0.67
CA SER A 8 45.16 -0.01 -1.07
C SER A 8 44.04 -0.10 -0.04
N ILE A 9 44.37 -0.11 1.26
CA ILE A 9 43.38 -0.09 2.36
C ILE A 9 42.56 1.20 2.34
N ILE A 10 43.21 2.36 2.18
CA ILE A 10 42.51 3.66 2.12
C ILE A 10 41.54 3.71 0.93
N SER A 11 41.94 3.19 -0.22
CA SER A 11 41.10 3.14 -1.42
C SER A 11 39.85 2.27 -1.21
N ILE A 12 40.01 1.08 -0.61
CA ILE A 12 38.89 0.17 -0.31
C ILE A 12 37.90 0.81 0.67
N ILE A 13 38.41 1.47 1.73
CA ILE A 13 37.57 2.17 2.71
C ILE A 13 36.82 3.33 2.04
N GLY A 14 37.50 4.11 1.19
CA GLY A 14 36.88 5.23 0.47
C GLY A 14 35.76 4.79 -0.47
N ILE A 15 36.00 3.74 -1.27
CA ILE A 15 34.98 3.18 -2.17
C ILE A 15 33.80 2.62 -1.38
N SER A 16 34.07 1.90 -0.28
CA SER A 16 33.02 1.33 0.59
C SER A 16 32.18 2.43 1.25
N LEU A 17 32.80 3.53 1.67
CA LEU A 17 32.11 4.66 2.28
C LEU A 17 31.22 5.38 1.26
N ILE A 18 31.69 5.59 0.03
CA ILE A 18 30.89 6.18 -1.06
C ILE A 18 29.71 5.26 -1.39
N MET A 19 29.93 3.95 -1.46
CA MET A 19 28.84 2.98 -1.67
C MET A 19 27.83 3.01 -0.53
N TYR A 20 28.29 3.09 0.73
CA TYR A 20 27.42 3.20 1.90
C TYR A 20 26.56 4.46 1.88
N ILE A 21 27.16 5.62 1.58
CA ILE A 21 26.46 6.90 1.44
C ILE A 21 25.44 6.82 0.29
N TYR A 22 25.82 6.25 -0.85
CA TYR A 22 24.94 6.09 -2.00
C TYR A 22 23.72 5.20 -1.67
N VAL A 23 23.94 4.07 -1.02
CA VAL A 23 22.88 3.17 -0.56
C VAL A 23 21.99 3.87 0.48
N PHE A 24 22.55 4.58 1.45
CA PHE A 24 21.79 5.26 2.49
C PHE A 24 20.91 6.40 1.95
N PHE A 25 21.40 7.16 0.97
CA PHE A 25 20.63 8.22 0.30
C PHE A 25 19.57 7.68 -0.68
N MET A 26 19.85 6.58 -1.40
CA MET A 26 18.87 5.96 -2.30
C MET A 26 17.78 5.15 -1.58
N LEU A 27 18.06 4.61 -0.39
CA LEU A 27 17.06 3.92 0.43
C LEU A 27 16.20 4.86 1.27
N SER A 28 16.64 6.10 1.49
CA SER A 28 15.90 7.06 2.31
C SER A 28 14.95 7.89 1.45
N ASN A 29 13.93 7.25 0.89
CA ASN A 29 12.67 7.96 0.62
C ASN A 29 11.65 7.51 1.66
N PRO A 30 11.68 8.07 2.89
CA PRO A 30 10.72 7.70 3.89
C PRO A 30 9.34 8.17 3.41
N GLU A 31 8.44 7.22 3.17
CA GLU A 31 7.02 7.52 2.95
C GLU A 31 6.56 8.53 3.99
N LYS A 32 6.13 9.71 3.56
CA LYS A 32 5.63 10.72 4.49
C LYS A 32 4.21 10.34 4.84
N LYS A 33 4.00 9.93 6.09
CA LYS A 33 2.68 9.60 6.65
C LYS A 33 2.14 10.80 7.40
N ILE A 34 1.01 11.33 6.95
CA ILE A 34 0.31 12.42 7.63
C ILE A 34 -1.03 11.86 8.10
N LYS A 35 -1.25 11.80 9.41
CA LYS A 35 -2.55 11.42 9.97
C LYS A 35 -3.57 12.52 9.66
N ILE A 36 -4.72 12.13 9.13
CA ILE A 36 -5.80 13.05 8.74
C ILE A 36 -7.12 12.61 9.35
N ASP A 37 -8.10 13.52 9.35
CA ASP A 37 -9.47 13.22 9.81
C ASP A 37 -10.25 12.42 8.74
N GLU A 38 -11.16 11.55 9.16
CA GLU A 38 -12.02 10.76 8.27
C GLU A 38 -12.88 11.65 7.36
N GLN A 39 -13.34 12.79 7.87
CA GLN A 39 -14.13 13.74 7.09
C GLN A 39 -13.31 14.38 5.95
N GLU A 40 -11.99 14.48 6.11
CA GLU A 40 -11.07 15.03 5.12
C GLU A 40 -10.86 14.09 3.92
N ILE A 41 -11.18 12.79 4.06
CA ILE A 41 -11.09 11.79 2.97
C ILE A 41 -11.89 12.25 1.74
N SER A 42 -13.12 12.72 1.93
CA SER A 42 -14.02 13.20 0.86
C SER A 42 -13.38 14.28 0.00
N THR A 43 -12.65 15.18 0.66
CA THR A 43 -12.04 16.36 0.05
C THR A 43 -10.78 15.98 -0.72
N LYS A 44 -10.05 14.95 -0.25
CA LYS A 44 -8.83 14.47 -0.91
C LYS A 44 -9.09 13.48 -2.05
N LEU A 45 -10.19 12.72 -1.99
CA LEU A 45 -10.44 11.62 -2.93
C LEU A 45 -11.69 11.78 -3.82
N THR A 46 -12.43 12.90 -3.76
CA THR A 46 -13.71 13.09 -4.47
C THR A 46 -14.81 12.19 -3.89
N SER A 47 -15.94 12.80 -3.50
CA SER A 47 -16.97 12.27 -2.57
C SER A 47 -17.55 10.88 -2.82
N ILE A 48 -17.44 10.33 -4.03
CA ILE A 48 -17.94 8.97 -4.38
C ILE A 48 -17.10 7.87 -3.71
N ASN A 49 -15.84 8.17 -3.36
CA ASN A 49 -14.88 7.15 -2.96
C ASN A 49 -14.87 6.81 -1.46
N GLN A 50 -15.54 7.61 -0.62
CA GLN A 50 -15.66 7.32 0.81
C GLN A 50 -16.49 6.05 1.06
N MET A 51 -17.56 5.83 0.29
CA MET A 51 -18.43 4.67 0.49
C MET A 51 -17.76 3.35 0.12
N ILE A 52 -16.66 3.37 -0.66
CA ILE A 52 -15.82 2.19 -0.99
C ILE A 52 -14.56 2.14 -0.09
N LEU A 53 -14.37 3.09 0.83
CA LEU A 53 -13.22 3.06 1.73
C LEU A 53 -13.54 2.47 3.09
N ILE A 54 -14.79 2.59 3.53
CA ILE A 54 -15.21 2.28 4.89
C ILE A 54 -16.41 1.33 4.84
N PRO A 55 -16.16 0.03 5.00
CA PRO A 55 -17.19 -0.96 5.27
C PRO A 55 -18.08 -0.54 6.44
N THR A 56 -19.41 -0.53 6.27
CA THR A 56 -20.36 0.02 7.27
C THR A 56 -20.32 -0.67 8.64
N ASP A 57 -19.89 -1.93 8.69
CA ASP A 57 -19.82 -2.72 9.92
C ASP A 57 -18.46 -2.61 10.64
N PHE A 58 -17.57 -1.73 10.16
CA PHE A 58 -16.21 -1.63 10.63
C PHE A 58 -15.89 -0.22 11.11
N GLU A 59 -15.36 -0.15 12.33
CA GLU A 59 -14.91 1.12 12.91
C GLU A 59 -13.54 1.50 12.33
N VAL A 60 -13.40 2.77 11.94
CA VAL A 60 -12.13 3.34 11.49
C VAL A 60 -11.24 3.57 12.71
N SER A 61 -10.05 2.96 12.71
CA SER A 61 -9.06 3.19 13.74
C SER A 61 -8.19 4.39 13.38
N GLU A 62 -7.65 4.41 12.16
CA GLU A 62 -6.72 5.46 11.71
C GLU A 62 -6.81 5.72 10.21
N VAL A 63 -6.53 6.96 9.82
CA VAL A 63 -6.50 7.40 8.41
C VAL A 63 -5.21 8.16 8.16
N TYR A 64 -4.54 7.82 7.07
CA TYR A 64 -3.26 8.40 6.67
C TYR A 64 -3.31 8.87 5.22
N LEU A 65 -2.76 10.06 4.98
CA LEU A 65 -2.28 10.48 3.67
C LEU A 65 -0.82 10.08 3.54
N LEU A 66 -0.52 9.26 2.54
CA LEU A 66 0.81 8.76 2.23
C LEU A 66 1.31 9.44 0.96
N ASP A 67 2.50 10.01 1.04
CA ASP A 67 3.23 10.59 -0.08
C ASP A 67 4.68 10.10 0.00
N ASP A 68 5.06 9.18 -0.88
CA ASP A 68 6.40 8.60 -0.93
C ASP A 68 7.25 9.19 -2.07
N SER A 69 6.81 10.30 -2.67
CA SER A 69 7.47 11.02 -3.77
C SER A 69 7.72 10.20 -5.06
N PHE A 70 7.49 8.89 -5.05
CA PHE A 70 7.66 7.96 -6.17
C PHE A 70 6.30 7.49 -6.72
N THR A 71 5.32 7.27 -5.85
CA THR A 71 3.94 6.98 -6.18
C THR A 71 3.08 8.24 -6.01
N SER A 72 1.94 8.29 -6.72
CA SER A 72 0.93 9.31 -6.47
C SER A 72 0.49 9.28 -5.00
N PRO A 73 0.23 10.43 -4.35
CA PRO A 73 -0.31 10.46 -3.01
C PRO A 73 -1.56 9.57 -2.90
N HIS A 74 -1.63 8.79 -1.83
CA HIS A 74 -2.71 7.83 -1.60
C HIS A 74 -3.22 7.90 -0.16
N VAL A 75 -4.44 7.44 0.05
CA VAL A 75 -5.03 7.34 1.39
C VAL A 75 -4.98 5.90 1.85
N GLU A 76 -4.59 5.70 3.10
CA GLU A 76 -4.66 4.43 3.82
C GLU A 76 -5.64 4.57 4.98
N VAL A 77 -6.60 3.66 5.05
CA VAL A 77 -7.59 3.54 6.11
C VAL A 77 -7.36 2.23 6.82
N ASN A 78 -7.09 2.30 8.11
CA ASN A 78 -7.00 1.15 9.00
C ASN A 78 -8.31 1.05 9.79
N LEU A 79 -8.84 -0.17 9.87
CA LEU A 79 -10.06 -0.48 10.62
C LEU A 79 -9.69 -1.27 11.88
N SER A 80 -10.54 -1.22 12.91
CA SER A 80 -10.34 -1.89 14.21
C SER A 80 -10.17 -3.41 14.15
N HIS A 81 -10.50 -4.03 13.00
CA HIS A 81 -10.47 -5.47 12.75
C HIS A 81 -9.27 -5.93 11.91
N GLU A 82 -8.16 -5.18 11.92
CA GLU A 82 -6.94 -5.45 11.14
C GLU A 82 -7.17 -5.47 9.62
N ILE A 83 -8.20 -4.75 9.17
CA ILE A 83 -8.45 -4.50 7.76
C ILE A 83 -7.75 -3.20 7.39
N LYS A 84 -6.96 -3.26 6.32
CA LYS A 84 -6.26 -2.12 5.75
C LYS A 84 -6.74 -1.91 4.33
N ILE A 85 -7.15 -0.70 4.03
CA ILE A 85 -7.63 -0.29 2.72
C ILE A 85 -6.76 0.86 2.22
N SER A 86 -6.19 0.72 1.04
CA SER A 86 -5.35 1.74 0.42
C SER A 86 -5.88 2.09 -0.97
N VAL A 87 -5.92 3.38 -1.33
CA VAL A 87 -6.47 3.85 -2.61
C VAL A 87 -5.48 4.68 -3.38
N PHE A 88 -5.12 4.20 -4.57
CA PHE A 88 -4.06 4.75 -5.39
C PHE A 88 -4.61 5.37 -6.68
N LYS A 89 -4.07 6.54 -7.03
CA LYS A 89 -4.20 7.12 -8.36
C LYS A 89 -3.05 6.63 -9.24
N SER A 90 -3.12 5.37 -9.66
CA SER A 90 -2.18 4.75 -10.61
C SER A 90 -2.98 3.98 -11.66
N ILE A 91 -2.38 3.73 -12.82
CA ILE A 91 -3.02 3.02 -13.93
C ILE A 91 -2.91 1.50 -13.74
N ASP A 92 -1.83 1.02 -13.12
CA ASP A 92 -1.60 -0.40 -12.86
C ASP A 92 -1.13 -0.62 -11.42
N LEU A 93 -1.77 -1.57 -10.73
CA LEU A 93 -1.38 -2.04 -9.41
C LEU A 93 -1.27 -3.57 -9.48
N SER A 94 -0.05 -4.08 -9.69
CA SER A 94 0.24 -5.51 -9.60
C SER A 94 0.79 -5.84 -8.22
N TYR A 95 0.16 -6.77 -7.49
CA TYR A 95 0.68 -7.19 -6.19
C TYR A 95 1.70 -8.33 -6.32
N GLU A 96 2.97 -8.04 -6.02
CA GLU A 96 4.07 -9.01 -6.10
C GLU A 96 4.24 -9.86 -4.83
N GLY A 97 3.56 -9.51 -3.72
CA GLY A 97 3.78 -10.12 -2.40
C GLY A 97 2.98 -11.39 -2.12
N GLY A 98 2.15 -11.87 -3.05
CA GLY A 98 1.13 -12.89 -2.79
C GLY A 98 0.87 -13.80 -3.98
N LYS A 99 0.28 -14.96 -3.69
CA LYS A 99 -0.16 -15.90 -4.73
C LYS A 99 -1.50 -15.43 -5.29
N TYR A 100 -1.58 -15.22 -6.59
CA TYR A 100 -2.85 -15.03 -7.27
C TYR A 100 -3.78 -16.22 -7.03
N VAL A 101 -5.00 -15.94 -6.58
CA VAL A 101 -6.01 -16.96 -6.29
C VAL A 101 -7.01 -17.05 -7.43
N ARG A 102 -7.66 -15.93 -7.76
CA ARG A 102 -8.72 -15.85 -8.77
C ARG A 102 -9.08 -14.40 -9.09
N ALA A 103 -9.78 -14.20 -10.20
CA ALA A 103 -10.54 -13.00 -10.46
C ALA A 103 -12.03 -13.31 -10.28
N LYS A 104 -12.79 -12.35 -9.75
CA LYS A 104 -14.25 -12.44 -9.60
C LYS A 104 -14.88 -11.09 -9.93
N VAL A 105 -16.17 -11.10 -10.25
CA VAL A 105 -16.94 -9.88 -10.51
C VAL A 105 -17.98 -9.73 -9.40
N LEU A 106 -17.98 -8.59 -8.71
CA LEU A 106 -18.99 -8.21 -7.72
C LEU A 106 -19.54 -6.83 -8.12
N ASN A 107 -20.85 -6.73 -8.34
CA ASN A 107 -21.52 -5.50 -8.79
C ASN A 107 -20.80 -4.71 -9.92
N ASN A 108 -20.41 -5.40 -11.00
CA ASN A 108 -19.62 -4.86 -12.13
C ASN A 108 -18.19 -4.40 -11.79
N ILE A 109 -17.72 -4.62 -10.56
CA ILE A 109 -16.33 -4.42 -10.16
C ILE A 109 -15.57 -5.72 -10.39
N ASN A 110 -14.54 -5.67 -11.22
CA ASN A 110 -13.61 -6.78 -11.39
C ASN A 110 -12.60 -6.75 -10.24
N ILE A 111 -12.62 -7.82 -9.44
CA ILE A 111 -11.78 -7.97 -8.25
C ILE A 111 -10.78 -9.09 -8.49
N GLU A 112 -9.51 -8.76 -8.42
CA GLU A 112 -8.41 -9.71 -8.37
C GLU A 112 -8.11 -10.07 -6.93
N GLU A 113 -8.13 -11.36 -6.63
CA GLU A 113 -7.89 -11.91 -5.30
C GLU A 113 -6.51 -12.55 -5.23
N TYR A 114 -5.74 -12.14 -4.24
CA TYR A 114 -4.44 -12.71 -3.88
C TYR A 114 -4.46 -13.19 -2.44
N GLN A 115 -3.58 -14.15 -2.12
CA GLN A 115 -3.37 -14.61 -0.76
C GLN A 115 -1.88 -14.60 -0.42
N THR A 116 -1.54 -13.99 0.70
CA THR A 116 -0.18 -13.95 1.24
C THR A 116 0.17 -15.25 1.97
N LYS A 117 1.46 -15.47 2.25
CA LYS A 117 1.93 -16.64 2.99
C LYS A 117 1.36 -16.74 4.42
N ASP A 118 1.06 -15.60 5.04
CA ASP A 118 0.45 -15.49 6.36
C ASP A 118 -1.09 -15.49 6.33
N LYS A 119 -1.69 -15.94 5.21
CA LYS A 119 -3.15 -16.12 5.03
C LYS A 119 -3.97 -14.83 5.09
N ARG A 120 -3.37 -13.68 4.82
CA ARG A 120 -4.14 -12.46 4.51
C ARG A 120 -4.64 -12.56 3.07
N ILE A 121 -5.88 -12.17 2.88
CA ILE A 121 -6.50 -11.97 1.58
C ILE A 121 -6.22 -10.55 1.14
N ILE A 122 -5.97 -10.40 -0.15
CA ILE A 122 -5.78 -9.11 -0.78
C ILE A 122 -6.72 -9.01 -1.96
N TYR A 123 -7.59 -7.99 -1.95
CA TYR A 123 -8.41 -7.63 -3.10
C TYR A 123 -7.86 -6.39 -3.78
N ILE A 124 -7.72 -6.47 -5.10
CA ILE A 124 -7.32 -5.37 -5.97
C ILE A 124 -8.41 -5.16 -6.99
N PHE A 125 -8.88 -3.93 -7.13
CA PHE A 125 -9.89 -3.58 -8.12
C PHE A 125 -9.82 -2.11 -8.50
N ASN A 126 -10.34 -1.78 -9.68
CA ASN A 126 -10.38 -0.41 -10.20
C ASN A 126 -11.82 0.10 -10.25
N VAL A 127 -12.05 1.29 -9.70
CA VAL A 127 -13.32 2.02 -9.82
C VAL A 127 -12.99 3.47 -10.14
N ASP A 128 -13.62 4.02 -11.19
CA ASP A 128 -13.47 5.41 -11.62
C ASP A 128 -12.01 5.89 -11.77
N GLY A 129 -11.12 5.01 -12.22
CA GLY A 129 -9.71 5.32 -12.44
C GLY A 129 -8.86 5.33 -11.16
N LEU A 130 -9.40 4.84 -10.04
CA LEU A 130 -8.68 4.62 -8.79
C LEU A 130 -8.54 3.12 -8.52
N ASN A 131 -7.35 2.71 -8.10
CA ASN A 131 -7.06 1.35 -7.70
C ASN A 131 -7.21 1.21 -6.18
N TYR A 132 -8.04 0.26 -5.77
CA TYR A 132 -8.31 -0.08 -4.38
C TYR A 132 -7.54 -1.34 -4.01
N LEU A 133 -6.88 -1.29 -2.86
CA LEU A 133 -6.16 -2.42 -2.26
C LEU A 133 -6.73 -2.69 -0.89
N TYR A 134 -7.45 -3.79 -0.76
CA TYR A 134 -8.00 -4.25 0.51
C TYR A 134 -7.14 -5.40 1.03
N ILE A 135 -6.68 -5.30 2.26
CA ILE A 135 -5.88 -6.32 2.93
C ILE A 135 -6.58 -6.70 4.23
N PHE A 136 -6.95 -7.97 4.38
CA PHE A 136 -7.68 -8.45 5.56
C PHE A 136 -7.47 -9.95 5.79
N HIS A 137 -7.83 -10.45 6.96
CA HIS A 137 -7.76 -11.88 7.25
C HIS A 137 -8.96 -12.66 6.70
N GLU A 138 -8.72 -13.94 6.37
CA GLU A 138 -9.71 -14.88 5.83
C GLU A 138 -11.12 -14.83 6.47
N PRO A 139 -11.28 -14.70 7.81
CA PRO A 139 -12.60 -14.65 8.44
C PRO A 139 -13.48 -13.48 7.96
N TYR A 140 -12.89 -12.36 7.55
CA TYR A 140 -13.62 -11.17 7.10
C TYR A 140 -14.02 -11.23 5.63
N ARG A 141 -13.60 -12.26 4.88
CA ARG A 141 -13.89 -12.42 3.45
C ARG A 141 -15.38 -12.26 3.14
N LYS A 142 -16.24 -12.94 3.90
CA LYS A 142 -17.68 -12.91 3.65
C LYS A 142 -18.26 -11.51 3.86
N SER A 143 -17.85 -10.83 4.92
CA SER A 143 -18.32 -9.48 5.23
C SER A 143 -17.87 -8.47 4.18
N ILE A 144 -16.61 -8.56 3.72
CA ILE A 144 -16.09 -7.70 2.64
C ILE A 144 -16.81 -7.99 1.32
N ASP A 145 -17.04 -9.26 0.98
CA ASP A 145 -17.78 -9.64 -0.23
C ASP A 145 -19.22 -9.10 -0.22
N GLU A 146 -19.90 -9.23 0.92
CA GLU A 146 -21.26 -8.71 1.09
C GLU A 146 -21.30 -7.19 0.99
N TYR A 147 -20.35 -6.49 1.60
CA TYR A 147 -20.25 -5.03 1.52
C TYR A 147 -19.99 -4.56 0.08
N LEU A 148 -18.96 -5.10 -0.60
CA LEU A 148 -18.65 -4.73 -1.99
C LEU A 148 -19.79 -5.06 -2.96
N SER A 149 -20.64 -6.03 -2.66
CA SER A 149 -21.81 -6.34 -3.48
C SER A 149 -22.94 -5.30 -3.39
N LYS A 150 -22.92 -4.41 -2.40
CA LYS A 150 -23.95 -3.40 -2.13
C LYS A 150 -23.61 -2.00 -2.66
N ILE A 151 -22.37 -1.80 -3.11
CA ILE A 151 -21.85 -0.52 -3.64
C ILE A 151 -21.99 -0.54 -5.15
#